data_AF-A0A2Z2K9C5-F1
#
_entry.id   AF-A0A2Z2K9C5-F1
#
_cell.length_a   1.000
_cell.length_b   1.000
_cell.length_c   1.000
_cell.angle_alpha   90.00
_cell.angle_beta   90.00
_cell.angle_gamma   90.00
#
_symmetry.space_group_name_H-M   'P 1'
#
loop_
_entity.id
_entity.type
_entity.pdbx_description
1 polymer ?
#
loop_
_entity_poly.entity_id
_entity_poly.type
_entity_poly.pdbx_seq_one_letter_code
_entity_poly.pdbx_strand_id
1 'polypeptide(L)'
;MKPITDKEKEVLEALIMIVARDHYPPTLRELAKEVGLSSTAVIHGLLERLEYKGYIQRGHNKPRALRVIKGVVDDIETTTAQEA
;
A
#
# COMPACT_ATOMS: atom_id res chain seq x y z
N MET A 1 -15.72 -0.09 -1.24
CA MET A 1 -14.29 -0.11 -1.64
C MET A 1 -14.06 -1.19 -2.66
N LYS A 2 -13.02 -1.09 -3.49
CA LYS A 2 -12.58 -2.25 -4.28
C LYS A 2 -11.74 -3.14 -3.38
N PRO A 3 -12.01 -4.45 -3.29
CA PRO A 3 -11.20 -5.34 -2.48
C PRO A 3 -9.76 -5.35 -2.99
N ILE A 4 -8.81 -5.28 -2.07
CA ILE A 4 -7.39 -5.49 -2.32
C ILE A 4 -7.01 -6.92 -1.95
N THR A 5 -6.05 -7.47 -2.68
CA THR A 5 -5.48 -8.79 -2.39
C THR A 5 -4.50 -8.70 -1.23
N ASP A 6 -4.19 -9.82 -0.58
CA ASP A 6 -3.27 -9.86 0.56
C ASP A 6 -1.91 -9.23 0.23
N LYS A 7 -1.39 -9.47 -0.97
CA LYS A 7 -0.15 -8.86 -1.47
C LYS A 7 -0.24 -7.35 -1.67
N GLU A 8 -1.38 -6.86 -2.14
CA GLU A 8 -1.59 -5.41 -2.29
C GLU A 8 -1.71 -4.75 -0.91
N LYS A 9 -2.32 -5.44 0.06
CA LYS A 9 -2.41 -5.02 1.45
C LYS A 9 -1.03 -4.96 2.10
N GLU A 10 -0.21 -6.01 1.98
CA GLU A 10 1.16 -6.04 2.49
C GLU A 10 2.00 -4.88 1.93
N VAL A 11 1.91 -4.59 0.63
CA VAL A 11 2.62 -3.46 0.02
C VAL A 11 2.12 -2.13 0.58
N LEU A 12 0.81 -1.98 0.79
CA LEU A 12 0.23 -0.77 1.36
C LEU A 12 0.63 -0.58 2.84
N GLU A 13 0.65 -1.66 3.63
CA GLU A 13 1.10 -1.65 5.03
C GLU A 13 2.58 -1.31 5.14
N ALA A 14 3.44 -1.97 4.35
CA ALA A 14 4.86 -1.65 4.26
C ALA A 14 5.08 -0.17 3.93
N LEU A 15 4.28 0.35 3.00
CA LEU A 15 4.37 1.75 2.59
C LEU A 15 4.00 2.70 3.72
N ILE A 16 2.91 2.43 4.45
CA ILE A 16 2.50 3.23 5.62
C ILE A 16 3.57 3.16 6.71
N MET A 17 4.09 1.96 7.01
CA MET A 17 5.13 1.77 8.03
C MET A 17 6.39 2.56 7.71
N ILE A 18 6.88 2.52 6.47
CA ILE A 18 8.10 3.25 6.08
C ILE A 18 7.86 4.76 6.11
N VAL A 19 6.71 5.25 5.61
CA VAL A 19 6.37 6.68 5.67
C VAL A 19 6.28 7.16 7.12
N ALA A 20 5.67 6.35 8.00
CA ALA A 20 5.57 6.66 9.42
C ALA A 20 6.94 6.67 10.13
N ARG A 21 7.87 5.80 9.72
CA ARG A 21 9.22 5.72 10.29
C ARG A 21 10.13 6.84 9.77
N ASP A 22 10.25 6.96 8.46
CA ASP A 22 11.32 7.75 7.83
C ASP A 22 10.86 9.14 7.36
N HIS A 23 9.56 9.47 7.49
CA HIS A 23 8.97 10.74 7.03
C HIS A 23 9.16 11.03 5.53
N TYR A 24 9.58 10.04 4.76
CA TYR A 24 9.76 10.10 3.31
C TYR A 24 9.01 8.94 2.63
N PRO A 25 8.49 9.17 1.41
CA PRO A 25 7.85 8.10 0.63
C PRO A 25 8.88 7.04 0.22
N PRO A 26 8.60 5.75 0.46
CA PRO A 26 9.53 4.68 0.14
C PRO A 26 9.74 4.53 -1.37
N THR A 27 10.89 3.98 -1.71
CA THR A 27 11.23 3.57 -3.06
C THR A 27 10.70 2.16 -3.36
N LEU A 28 10.59 1.83 -4.66
CA LEU A 28 10.21 0.48 -5.12
C LEU A 28 11.10 -0.63 -4.52
N ARG A 29 12.38 -0.33 -4.28
CA ARG A 29 13.34 -1.30 -3.73
C ARG A 29 13.13 -1.52 -2.23
N GLU A 30 12.78 -0.47 -1.49
CA GLU A 30 12.46 -0.59 -0.06
C GLU A 30 11.17 -1.37 0.15
N LEU A 31 10.13 -1.07 -0.63
CA LEU A 31 8.88 -1.84 -0.61
C LEU A 31 9.15 -3.32 -0.95
N ALA A 32 9.89 -3.59 -2.04
CA ALA A 32 10.24 -4.95 -2.43
C ALA A 32 10.96 -5.70 -1.29
N LYS A 33 11.88 -5.03 -0.60
CA LYS A 33 12.61 -5.61 0.54
C LYS A 33 11.70 -5.90 1.73
N GLU A 34 10.78 -4.98 2.03
CA GLU A 34 9.86 -5.10 3.18
C GLU A 34 8.85 -6.24 2.99
N VAL A 35 8.29 -6.38 1.78
CA VAL A 35 7.36 -7.49 1.45
C VAL A 35 8.06 -8.77 0.97
N GLY A 36 9.40 -8.84 1.05
CA GLY A 36 10.17 -10.03 0.67
C GLY A 36 10.12 -10.39 -0.82
N LEU A 37 9.83 -9.41 -1.70
CA LEU A 37 9.81 -9.60 -3.15
C LEU A 37 11.19 -9.30 -3.76
N SER A 38 11.65 -10.18 -4.65
CA SER A 38 12.94 -10.00 -5.33
C SER A 38 12.85 -9.06 -6.54
N SER A 39 11.64 -8.78 -7.04
CA SER A 39 11.45 -8.03 -8.29
C SER A 39 10.65 -6.74 -8.08
N THR A 40 11.28 -5.62 -8.41
CA THR A 40 10.66 -4.30 -8.43
C THR A 40 9.55 -4.18 -9.48
N ALA A 41 9.53 -5.04 -10.50
CA ALA A 41 8.48 -5.08 -11.51
C ALA A 41 7.13 -5.53 -10.91
N VAL A 42 7.18 -6.47 -9.95
CA VAL A 42 5.97 -6.94 -9.25
C VAL A 42 5.40 -5.81 -8.39
N ILE A 43 6.25 -5.08 -7.66
CA ILE A 43 5.84 -3.90 -6.91
C ILE A 43 5.22 -2.84 -7.84
N HIS A 44 5.81 -2.59 -9.01
CA HIS A 44 5.26 -1.61 -9.95
C HIS A 44 3.81 -1.95 -10.32
N GLY A 45 3.54 -3.21 -10.69
CA GLY A 45 2.19 -3.65 -11.03
C GLY A 45 1.21 -3.61 -9.85
N LEU A 46 1.68 -3.91 -8.63
CA LEU A 46 0.86 -3.79 -7.42
C LEU A 46 0.51 -2.32 -7.11
N LEU A 47 1.47 -1.40 -7.26
CA LEU A 47 1.25 0.03 -7.07
C LEU A 47 0.29 0.61 -8.11
N GLU A 48 0.40 0.21 -9.39
CA GLU A 48 -0.57 0.61 -10.42
C GLU A 48 -2.00 0.15 -10.08
N ARG A 49 -2.16 -1.06 -9.55
CA ARG A 49 -3.46 -1.54 -9.09
C ARG A 49 -3.96 -0.76 -7.88
N LEU A 50 -3.11 -0.49 -6.90
CA LEU A 50 -3.46 0.32 -5.72
C LEU A 50 -3.86 1.75 -6.13
N GLU A 51 -3.18 2.33 -7.12
CA GLU A 51 -3.51 3.64 -7.68
C GLU A 51 -4.86 3.61 -8.40
N TYR A 52 -5.08 2.61 -9.26
CA TYR A 52 -6.36 2.41 -9.94
C TYR A 52 -7.52 2.14 -8.97
N LYS A 53 -7.24 1.54 -7.81
CA LYS A 53 -8.20 1.32 -6.73
C LYS A 53 -8.39 2.55 -5.82
N GLY A 54 -7.55 3.57 -5.95
CA GLY A 54 -7.64 4.83 -5.20
C GLY A 54 -7.03 4.79 -3.81
N TYR A 55 -6.17 3.82 -3.50
CA TYR A 55 -5.46 3.74 -2.20
C TYR A 55 -4.24 4.63 -2.16
N ILE A 56 -3.54 4.77 -3.30
CA ILE A 56 -2.36 5.61 -3.45
C ILE A 56 -2.53 6.52 -4.66
N GLN A 57 -1.74 7.59 -4.71
CA GLN A 57 -1.65 8.46 -5.87
C GLN A 57 -0.19 8.75 -6.19
N ARG A 58 0.19 8.54 -7.45
CA ARG A 58 1.54 8.85 -7.94
C ARG A 58 1.50 10.14 -8.74
N GLY A 59 2.43 11.05 -8.45
CA GLY A 59 2.62 12.23 -9.30
C GLY A 59 3.26 11.85 -10.63
N HIS A 60 2.56 12.08 -11.75
CA HIS A 60 2.99 11.80 -13.13
C HIS A 60 4.36 12.37 -13.53
N ASN A 61 4.94 13.30 -12.77
CA ASN A 61 6.21 13.95 -13.12
C ASN A 61 7.22 14.03 -11.96
N LYS A 62 6.93 13.33 -10.85
CA LYS A 62 7.83 13.26 -9.68
C LYS A 62 7.73 11.87 -9.07
N PRO A 63 8.71 10.96 -9.29
CA PRO A 63 8.70 9.63 -8.68
C PRO A 63 8.70 9.66 -7.14
N ARG A 64 9.06 10.80 -6.51
CA ARG A 64 8.97 11.05 -5.06
C ARG A 64 7.62 11.60 -4.59
N ALA A 65 6.66 11.80 -5.47
CA ALA A 65 5.31 12.23 -5.11
C ALA A 65 4.36 11.02 -5.00
N LEU A 66 4.80 9.99 -4.27
CA LEU A 66 3.91 8.91 -3.87
C LEU A 66 3.20 9.38 -2.60
N ARG A 67 1.88 9.57 -2.70
CA ARG A 67 1.03 9.95 -1.57
C ARG A 67 0.06 8.82 -1.27
N VAL A 68 0.02 8.40 0.00
CA VAL A 68 -1.04 7.52 0.51
C VAL A 68 -2.30 8.35 0.65
N ILE A 69 -3.34 7.95 -0.08
CA ILE A 69 -4.66 8.60 0.00
C ILE A 69 -5.50 7.91 1.06
N LYS A 70 -5.33 6.58 1.22
CA LYS A 70 -6.15 5.77 2.12
C LYS A 70 -5.32 4.73 2.87
N GLY A 71 -5.49 4.67 4.20
CA GLY A 71 -4.82 3.72 5.09
C GLY A 71 -5.60 2.43 5.28
N VAL A 72 -4.93 1.37 5.77
CA VAL A 72 -5.43 -0.01 5.97
C VAL A 72 -6.39 -0.12 7.18
N VAL A 73 -7.20 0.91 7.42
CA VAL A 73 -8.14 0.94 8.56
C VAL A 73 -9.52 0.36 8.24
N ASP A 74 -9.77 -0.12 7.01
CA ASP A 74 -11.12 -0.48 6.55
C ASP A 74 -11.36 -1.99 6.31
N ASP A 75 -10.38 -2.88 6.55
CA ASP A 75 -10.56 -4.35 6.45
C ASP A 75 -10.45 -5.06 7.81
N ILE A 76 -10.73 -4.33 8.91
CA ILE A 76 -11.25 -5.01 10.10
C ILE A 76 -12.73 -5.19 9.80
N GLU A 77 -13.11 -6.39 9.36
CA GLU A 77 -14.44 -6.88 9.66
C GLU A 77 -14.63 -6.73 11.17
N THR A 78 -15.29 -5.67 11.61
CA THR A 78 -16.13 -5.75 12.80
C THR A 78 -17.30 -6.68 12.46
N THR A 79 -16.98 -7.96 12.27
CA THR A 79 -17.82 -9.05 12.73
C THR A 79 -17.80 -8.95 14.25
N THR A 80 -18.55 -7.99 14.76
CA THR A 80 -19.14 -8.05 16.11
C THR A 80 -20.63 -8.22 15.89
N ALA A 81 -20.97 -9.40 15.38
CA ALA A 81 -22.30 -9.97 15.53
C ALA A 81 -22.15 -11.18 16.46
N GLN A 82 -22.25 -10.96 17.78
CA GLN A 82 -22.65 -11.91 18.83
C GLN A 82 -23.23 -11.04 19.97
N GLU A 83 -24.55 -10.86 20.04
CA GLU A 83 -25.46 -11.59 20.94
C GLU A 83 -25.18 -11.39 22.43
N ALA A 84 -26.00 -10.53 23.08
CA ALA A 84 -26.69 -10.73 24.37
C ALA A 84 -27.39 -9.44 24.83
#